data_AF-A0A818NUH4-F1
#
_entry.id   AF-A0A818NUH4-F1
#
_cell.length_a   1.000
_cell.length_b   1.000
_cell.length_c   1.000
_cell.angle_alpha   90.00
_cell.angle_beta   90.00
_cell.angle_gamma   90.00
#
_symmetry.space_group_name_H-M   'P 1'
#
loop_
_entity.id
_entity.type
_entity.pdbx_description
1 polymer ?
#
loop_
_entity_poly.entity_id
_entity_poly.type
_entity_poly.pdbx_seq_one_letter_code
_entity_poly.pdbx_strand_id
1 'polypeptide(L)'
;MEYTSPSNHVFVSYSQPQLTVLCIRSHANGQTLFGTRLKTFLIENNFPTILDHLVAFESVPSDVTHKQLLQDIYQQPRGEGYVVEIIQSDRPSYLVKIKTQKYLMIHRDGESATSPRSLFEAIINENADDLRALFKDDAQTLARIDEMENNIRPKYNGMIESVERFHNTHKNLSKKDFIRSIQMNEDMKIYLPLLMRLYAGEENDYKGFGMKNSKDVFGIYGDGNQLTTVDQDAS
;
A
#
# COMPACT_ATOMS: atom_id res chain seq x y z
N MET A 1 -7.65 -18.92 -18.43
CA MET A 1 -7.22 -17.65 -19.06
C MET A 1 -7.40 -16.54 -18.05
N GLU A 2 -6.70 -15.42 -18.23
CA GLU A 2 -6.80 -14.23 -17.39
C GLU A 2 -7.22 -13.04 -18.26
N TYR A 3 -8.31 -12.36 -17.90
CA TYR A 3 -8.72 -11.12 -18.55
C TYR A 3 -8.25 -9.93 -17.72
N THR A 4 -7.40 -9.09 -18.30
CA THR A 4 -6.82 -7.93 -17.62
C THR A 4 -7.15 -6.67 -18.41
N SER A 5 -7.57 -5.60 -17.75
CA SER A 5 -7.87 -4.32 -18.40
C SER A 5 -7.73 -3.16 -17.42
N PRO A 6 -7.60 -1.91 -17.89
CA PRO A 6 -7.64 -0.74 -17.02
C PRO A 6 -8.92 -0.66 -16.18
N SER A 7 -10.04 -1.12 -16.73
CA SER A 7 -11.36 -1.13 -16.09
C SER A 7 -11.62 -2.38 -15.23
N ASN A 8 -10.78 -3.41 -15.34
CA ASN A 8 -10.82 -4.64 -14.54
C ASN A 8 -9.59 -4.66 -13.62
N HIS A 9 -9.41 -3.56 -12.89
CA HIS A 9 -8.26 -3.35 -12.03
C HIS A 9 -8.46 -4.07 -10.71
N VAL A 10 -7.58 -5.03 -10.41
CA VAL A 10 -7.51 -5.65 -9.08
C VAL A 10 -6.37 -4.99 -8.28
N PHE A 11 -5.12 -5.15 -8.72
CA PHE A 11 -3.95 -4.55 -8.03
C PHE A 11 -2.79 -4.18 -8.96
N VAL A 12 -2.57 -4.96 -10.03
CA VAL A 12 -1.59 -4.63 -11.06
C VAL A 12 -2.32 -3.80 -12.11
N SER A 13 -1.79 -2.63 -12.43
CA SER A 13 -2.35 -1.78 -13.47
C SER A 13 -1.98 -2.32 -14.85
N TYR A 14 -2.99 -2.44 -15.72
CA TYR A 14 -2.83 -2.82 -17.12
C TYR A 14 -3.21 -1.64 -17.99
N SER A 15 -2.42 -1.37 -19.03
CA SER A 15 -2.62 -0.23 -19.92
C SER A 15 -3.73 -0.47 -20.96
N GLN A 16 -4.02 -1.72 -21.29
CA GLN A 16 -5.00 -2.11 -22.30
C GLN A 16 -5.74 -3.40 -21.91
N PRO A 17 -6.99 -3.58 -22.38
CA PRO A 17 -7.69 -4.86 -22.28
C PRO A 17 -6.96 -5.96 -23.05
N GLN A 18 -6.71 -7.11 -22.39
CA GLN A 18 -6.08 -8.28 -22.99
C GLN A 18 -6.58 -9.57 -22.34
N LEU A 19 -6.58 -10.65 -23.11
CA LEU A 19 -6.86 -12.01 -22.64
C LEU A 19 -5.59 -12.84 -22.75
N THR A 20 -5.15 -13.42 -21.63
CA THR A 20 -3.92 -14.21 -21.55
C THR A 20 -4.24 -15.67 -21.27
N VAL A 21 -3.68 -16.58 -22.08
CA VAL A 21 -3.83 -18.02 -21.93
C VAL A 21 -2.83 -18.54 -20.91
N LEU A 22 -3.34 -19.08 -19.80
CA LEU A 22 -2.51 -19.59 -18.69
C LEU A 22 -2.23 -21.10 -18.80
N CYS A 23 -3.25 -21.85 -19.23
CA CYS A 23 -3.22 -23.30 -19.29
C CYS A 23 -4.32 -23.85 -20.21
N ILE A 24 -4.18 -25.10 -20.62
CA ILE A 24 -5.24 -25.90 -21.24
C ILE A 24 -5.42 -27.17 -20.41
N ARG A 25 -6.67 -27.48 -20.04
CA ARG A 25 -7.02 -28.70 -19.30
C ARG A 25 -7.90 -29.61 -20.15
N SER A 26 -7.51 -30.86 -20.28
CA SER A 26 -8.33 -31.88 -20.94
C SER A 26 -9.50 -32.27 -20.05
N HIS A 27 -10.70 -32.27 -20.62
CA HIS A 27 -11.93 -32.69 -19.92
C HIS A 27 -12.00 -34.22 -19.77
N ALA A 28 -11.35 -34.98 -20.66
CA ALA A 28 -11.41 -36.44 -20.67
C ALA A 28 -10.58 -37.06 -19.55
N ASN A 29 -9.41 -36.50 -19.24
CA ASN A 29 -8.47 -37.07 -18.27
C ASN A 29 -8.01 -36.08 -17.18
N GLY A 30 -8.48 -34.83 -17.21
CA GLY A 30 -8.12 -33.81 -16.24
C GLY A 30 -6.68 -33.28 -16.34
N GLN A 31 -5.87 -33.78 -17.28
CA GLN A 31 -4.49 -33.37 -17.47
C GLN A 31 -4.43 -31.91 -17.89
N THR A 32 -3.56 -31.14 -17.25
CA THR A 32 -3.37 -29.72 -17.56
C THR A 32 -1.98 -29.50 -18.17
N LEU A 33 -1.91 -28.72 -19.23
CA LEU A 33 -0.69 -28.32 -19.90
C LEU A 33 -0.35 -26.87 -19.50
N PHE A 34 0.91 -26.65 -19.13
CA PHE A 34 1.49 -25.36 -18.77
C PHE A 34 2.82 -25.18 -19.50
N GLY A 35 3.33 -23.94 -19.52
CA GLY A 35 4.68 -23.58 -19.97
C GLY A 35 5.11 -24.27 -21.26
N THR A 36 6.27 -24.93 -21.24
CA THR A 36 6.86 -25.60 -22.41
C THR A 36 5.92 -26.65 -23.01
N ARG A 37 5.24 -27.45 -22.18
CA ARG A 37 4.34 -28.52 -22.66
C ARG A 37 3.15 -27.94 -23.42
N LEU A 38 2.59 -26.85 -22.92
CA LEU A 38 1.51 -26.14 -23.60
C LEU A 38 2.01 -25.49 -24.89
N LYS A 39 3.15 -24.79 -24.86
CA LYS A 39 3.73 -24.17 -26.05
C LYS A 39 3.98 -25.19 -27.17
N THR A 40 4.59 -26.33 -26.85
CA THR A 40 4.83 -27.41 -27.81
C THR A 40 3.52 -27.92 -28.40
N PHE A 41 2.52 -28.21 -27.56
CA PHE A 41 1.20 -28.64 -28.02
C PHE A 41 0.55 -27.64 -29.00
N LEU A 42 0.62 -26.34 -28.70
CA LEU A 42 0.03 -25.30 -29.57
C LEU A 42 0.73 -25.21 -30.94
N ILE A 43 2.05 -25.35 -30.97
CA ILE A 43 2.84 -25.34 -32.20
C ILE A 43 2.53 -26.59 -33.05
N GLU A 44 2.59 -27.78 -32.45
CA GLU A 44 2.37 -29.05 -33.15
C GLU A 44 0.95 -29.17 -33.72
N ASN A 45 -0.03 -28.52 -33.07
CA ASN A 45 -1.42 -28.54 -33.51
C ASN A 45 -1.85 -27.27 -34.28
N ASN A 46 -0.90 -26.40 -34.63
CA ASN A 46 -1.12 -25.20 -35.45
C ASN A 46 -2.19 -24.23 -34.89
N PHE A 47 -2.02 -23.81 -33.63
CA PHE A 47 -2.88 -22.81 -32.96
C PHE A 47 -2.17 -21.45 -32.77
N PRO A 48 -1.88 -20.70 -33.85
CA PRO A 48 -1.06 -19.47 -33.77
C PRO A 48 -1.73 -18.38 -32.92
N THR A 49 -3.05 -18.18 -33.05
CA THR A 49 -3.76 -17.17 -32.27
C THR A 49 -3.69 -17.44 -30.77
N ILE A 50 -3.81 -18.70 -30.34
CA ILE A 50 -3.72 -19.05 -28.92
C ILE A 50 -2.27 -18.86 -28.42
N LEU A 51 -1.30 -19.18 -29.28
CA LEU A 51 0.12 -19.01 -28.97
C LEU A 51 0.50 -17.54 -28.74
N ASP A 52 -0.04 -16.60 -29.53
CA ASP A 52 0.19 -15.15 -29.36
C ASP A 52 -0.34 -14.61 -28.03
N HIS A 53 -1.33 -15.29 -27.45
CA HIS A 53 -1.92 -14.94 -26.16
C HIS A 53 -1.35 -15.76 -25.00
N LEU A 54 -0.36 -16.63 -25.23
CA LEU A 54 0.22 -17.48 -24.18
C LEU A 54 0.95 -16.62 -23.13
N VAL A 55 0.70 -16.91 -21.85
CA VAL A 55 1.43 -16.26 -20.75
C VAL A 55 2.93 -16.46 -20.90
N ALA A 56 3.71 -15.41 -20.64
CA ALA A 56 5.16 -15.54 -20.55
C ALA A 56 5.55 -16.53 -19.45
N PHE A 57 6.53 -17.38 -19.74
CA PHE A 57 7.04 -18.36 -18.79
C PHE A 57 8.53 -18.60 -19.03
N GLU A 58 9.20 -19.05 -17.98
CA GLU A 58 10.61 -19.42 -18.02
C GLU A 58 10.81 -20.75 -17.29
N SER A 59 11.81 -21.52 -17.72
CA SER A 59 12.24 -22.70 -16.97
C SER A 59 13.23 -22.28 -15.90
N VAL A 60 13.01 -22.72 -14.67
CA VAL A 60 13.94 -22.45 -13.57
C VAL A 60 15.22 -23.24 -13.81
N PRO A 61 16.40 -22.60 -13.80
CA PRO A 61 17.68 -23.29 -13.95
C PRO A 61 17.89 -24.35 -12.85
N SER A 62 18.51 -25.47 -13.20
CA SER A 62 18.70 -26.61 -12.28
C SER A 62 19.60 -26.32 -11.07
N ASP A 63 20.43 -25.28 -11.17
CA ASP A 63 21.33 -24.80 -10.12
C ASP A 63 20.65 -23.82 -9.14
N VAL A 64 19.45 -23.33 -9.45
CA VAL A 64 18.69 -22.44 -8.56
C VAL A 64 17.92 -23.27 -7.53
N THR A 65 18.22 -23.07 -6.25
CA THR A 65 17.47 -23.72 -5.17
C THR A 65 16.08 -23.12 -5.01
N HIS A 66 15.12 -23.89 -4.48
CA HIS A 66 13.77 -23.37 -4.17
C HIS A 66 13.80 -22.15 -3.23
N LYS A 67 14.73 -22.12 -2.28
CA LYS A 67 14.89 -21.00 -1.34
C LYS A 67 15.34 -19.74 -2.07
N GLN A 68 16.30 -19.88 -2.98
CA GLN A 68 16.81 -18.77 -3.77
C GLN A 68 15.73 -18.23 -4.71
N LEU A 69 15.02 -19.10 -5.44
CA LEU A 69 13.88 -18.72 -6.28
C LEU A 69 12.83 -17.93 -5.49
N LEU A 70 12.49 -18.39 -4.28
CA LEU A 70 11.52 -17.71 -3.43
C LEU A 70 12.01 -16.32 -3.00
N GLN A 71 13.27 -16.20 -2.58
CA GLN A 71 13.86 -14.92 -2.18
C GLN A 71 13.93 -13.93 -3.34
N ASP A 72 14.38 -14.41 -4.51
CA ASP A 72 14.52 -13.59 -5.71
C ASP A 72 13.16 -13.04 -6.16
N ILE A 73 12.12 -13.90 -6.23
CA ILE A 73 10.75 -13.48 -6.57
C ILE A 73 10.19 -12.52 -5.51
N TYR A 74 10.38 -12.83 -4.22
CA TYR A 74 9.84 -12.03 -3.13
C TYR A 74 10.37 -10.59 -3.16
N GLN A 75 11.65 -10.41 -3.55
CA GLN A 75 12.31 -9.11 -3.65
C GLN A 75 12.07 -8.37 -4.98
N GLN A 76 11.33 -8.95 -5.93
CA GLN A 76 11.04 -8.28 -7.20
C GLN A 76 10.20 -7.01 -6.97
N PRO A 77 10.61 -5.86 -7.54
CA PRO A 77 9.95 -4.58 -7.30
C PRO A 77 8.61 -4.41 -8.05
N ARG A 78 8.35 -5.28 -9.04
CA ARG A 78 7.22 -5.18 -9.96
C ARG A 78 6.54 -6.53 -10.11
N GLY A 79 5.26 -6.49 -10.48
CA GLY A 79 4.44 -7.67 -10.71
C GLY A 79 3.85 -8.26 -9.44
N GLU A 80 2.82 -9.07 -9.62
CA GLU A 80 2.13 -9.81 -8.56
C GLU A 80 2.98 -10.99 -8.05
N GLY A 81 3.71 -11.64 -8.96
CA GLY A 81 4.54 -12.82 -8.72
C GLY A 81 4.32 -13.89 -9.79
N TYR A 82 4.57 -15.14 -9.42
CA TYR A 82 4.59 -16.27 -10.36
C TYR A 82 3.72 -17.43 -9.88
N VAL A 83 3.30 -18.26 -10.83
CA VAL A 83 2.79 -19.61 -10.58
C VAL A 83 3.86 -20.58 -11.02
N VAL A 84 4.40 -21.36 -10.09
CA VAL A 84 5.50 -22.30 -10.33
C VAL A 84 4.94 -23.72 -10.33
N GLU A 85 5.23 -24.46 -11.40
CA GLU A 85 4.94 -25.90 -11.47
C GLU A 85 6.08 -26.69 -10.82
N ILE A 86 5.74 -27.46 -9.78
CA ILE A 86 6.66 -28.39 -9.14
C ILE A 86 6.51 -29.74 -9.81
N ILE A 87 7.48 -30.07 -10.66
CA ILE A 87 7.53 -31.35 -11.39
C ILE A 87 8.00 -32.44 -10.45
N GLN A 88 7.26 -33.55 -10.43
CA GLN A 88 7.59 -34.72 -9.61
C GLN A 88 7.67 -35.93 -10.52
N SER A 89 8.65 -36.81 -10.26
CA SER A 89 8.88 -38.01 -11.05
C SER A 89 7.95 -39.16 -10.66
N ASP A 90 7.46 -39.17 -9.43
CA ASP A 90 6.76 -40.28 -8.79
C ASP A 90 5.28 -39.99 -8.45
N ARG A 91 4.84 -38.73 -8.59
CA ARG A 91 3.48 -38.29 -8.27
C ARG A 91 3.02 -37.12 -9.17
N PRO A 92 1.72 -36.76 -9.16
CA PRO A 92 1.24 -35.64 -9.96
C PRO A 92 1.94 -34.34 -9.59
N SER A 93 2.36 -33.59 -10.61
CA SER A 93 2.90 -32.24 -10.43
C SER A 93 1.84 -31.30 -9.85
N TYR A 94 2.26 -30.31 -9.07
CA TYR A 94 1.37 -29.34 -8.45
C TYR A 94 1.88 -27.92 -8.64
N LEU A 95 1.00 -26.94 -8.45
CA LEU A 95 1.32 -25.52 -8.62
C LEU A 95 1.48 -24.84 -7.27
N VAL A 96 2.47 -23.95 -7.19
CA VAL A 96 2.68 -23.05 -6.05
C VAL A 96 2.63 -21.61 -6.54
N LYS A 97 1.87 -20.76 -5.86
CA LYS A 97 1.89 -19.32 -6.11
C LYS A 97 2.95 -18.68 -5.23
N ILE A 98 3.87 -17.94 -5.82
CA ILE A 98 4.85 -17.13 -5.09
C ILE A 98 4.55 -15.67 -5.42
N LYS A 99 4.30 -14.85 -4.40
CA LYS A 99 3.93 -13.44 -4.55
C LYS A 99 5.09 -12.54 -4.16
N THR A 100 5.18 -11.38 -4.79
CA THR A 100 6.17 -10.35 -4.42
C THR A 100 5.82 -9.75 -3.06
N GLN A 101 6.82 -9.25 -2.33
CA GLN A 101 6.60 -8.55 -1.06
C GLN A 101 5.65 -7.37 -1.26
N LYS A 102 5.87 -6.59 -2.32
CA LYS A 102 5.03 -5.44 -2.67
C LYS A 102 3.57 -5.84 -2.86
N TYR A 103 3.30 -6.89 -3.63
CA TYR A 103 1.93 -7.37 -3.82
C TYR A 103 1.30 -7.82 -2.50
N LEU A 104 2.05 -8.55 -1.67
CA LEU A 104 1.55 -9.02 -0.39
C LEU A 104 1.27 -7.89 0.59
N MET A 105 2.08 -6.82 0.63
CA MET A 105 1.82 -5.66 1.47
C MET A 105 0.56 -4.92 1.02
N ILE A 106 0.44 -4.65 -0.28
CA ILE A 106 -0.75 -4.01 -0.87
C ILE A 106 -2.02 -4.84 -0.59
N HIS A 107 -1.93 -6.16 -0.75
CA HIS A 107 -3.08 -7.06 -0.59
C HIS A 107 -3.42 -7.33 0.89
N ARG A 108 -2.42 -7.44 1.77
CA ARG A 108 -2.62 -7.69 3.20
C ARG A 108 -3.23 -6.49 3.90
N ASP A 109 -2.84 -5.29 3.46
CA ASP A 109 -3.36 -4.06 4.01
C ASP A 109 -4.71 -3.68 3.37
N GLY A 110 -5.12 -4.31 2.27
CA GLY A 110 -6.48 -4.22 1.70
C GLY A 110 -6.90 -2.78 1.39
N GLU A 111 -6.61 -2.27 0.20
CA GLU A 111 -6.78 -0.85 -0.20
C GLU A 111 -5.99 0.18 0.65
N SER A 112 -5.48 -0.22 1.81
CA SER A 112 -5.00 0.68 2.86
C SER A 112 -3.59 1.21 2.64
N ALA A 113 -2.64 0.49 2.04
CA ALA A 113 -1.23 0.93 1.98
C ALA A 113 -1.00 2.29 1.27
N THR A 114 -1.96 2.72 0.44
CA THR A 114 -1.94 4.03 -0.24
C THR A 114 -3.14 4.91 0.13
N SER A 115 -3.95 4.51 1.11
CA SER A 115 -5.09 5.32 1.55
C SER A 115 -4.59 6.58 2.26
N PRO A 116 -5.37 7.68 2.23
CA PRO A 116 -5.01 8.90 2.94
C PRO A 116 -4.69 8.66 4.41
N ARG A 117 -5.41 7.72 5.05
CA ARG A 117 -5.18 7.36 6.45
C ARG A 117 -3.81 6.70 6.62
N SER A 118 -3.49 5.67 5.87
CA SER A 118 -2.23 4.93 6.08
C SER A 118 -1.00 5.72 5.66
N LEU A 119 -1.12 6.55 4.62
CA LEU A 119 -0.08 7.51 4.28
C LEU A 119 0.16 8.48 5.44
N PHE A 120 -0.91 9.02 6.05
CA PHE A 120 -0.81 9.86 7.24
C PHE A 120 -0.13 9.12 8.40
N GLU A 121 -0.53 7.87 8.68
CA GLU A 121 0.07 7.08 9.76
C GLU A 121 1.56 6.81 9.51
N ALA A 122 1.94 6.48 8.27
CA ALA A 122 3.33 6.27 7.91
C ALA A 122 4.17 7.55 8.05
N ILE A 123 3.62 8.71 7.68
CA ILE A 123 4.32 10.00 7.79
C ILE A 123 4.52 10.38 9.27
N ILE A 124 3.49 10.29 10.11
CA ILE A 124 3.59 10.61 11.55
C ILE A 124 4.55 9.67 12.28
N ASN A 125 4.61 8.40 11.85
CA ASN A 125 5.52 7.41 12.40
C ASN A 125 6.93 7.45 11.79
N GLU A 126 7.21 8.38 10.87
CA GLU A 126 8.50 8.52 10.16
C GLU A 126 8.89 7.28 9.32
N ASN A 127 7.90 6.50 8.88
CA ASN A 127 8.07 5.30 8.04
C ASN A 127 7.76 5.57 6.55
N ALA A 128 7.59 6.84 6.16
CA ALA A 128 7.28 7.21 4.77
C ALA A 128 8.39 6.81 3.78
N ASP A 129 9.64 6.75 4.22
CA ASP A 129 10.77 6.36 3.37
C ASP A 129 10.73 4.88 2.98
N ASP A 130 10.26 4.00 3.87
CA ASP A 130 10.02 2.59 3.56
C ASP A 130 8.92 2.43 2.50
N LEU A 131 7.88 3.27 2.56
CA LEU A 131 6.85 3.33 1.52
C LEU A 131 7.44 3.82 0.20
N ARG A 132 8.28 4.87 0.20
CA ARG A 132 8.95 5.34 -1.02
C ARG A 132 9.82 4.25 -1.64
N ALA A 133 10.57 3.51 -0.83
CA ALA A 133 11.39 2.40 -1.31
C ALA A 133 10.53 1.30 -1.96
N LEU A 134 9.36 1.01 -1.38
CA LEU A 134 8.39 0.05 -1.91
C LEU A 134 7.76 0.50 -3.24
N PHE A 135 7.53 1.80 -3.39
CA PHE A 135 6.88 2.40 -4.56
C PHE A 135 7.86 3.14 -5.49
N LYS A 136 9.16 2.89 -5.41
CA LYS A 136 10.22 3.60 -6.18
C LYS A 136 9.98 3.70 -7.69
N ASP A 137 9.28 2.72 -8.25
CA ASP A 137 8.98 2.60 -9.69
C ASP A 137 7.57 3.09 -10.06
N ASP A 138 6.80 3.57 -9.09
CA ASP A 138 5.41 4.03 -9.25
C ASP A 138 5.34 5.54 -8.99
N ALA A 139 5.56 6.31 -10.05
CA ALA A 139 5.61 7.77 -10.00
C ALA A 139 4.29 8.38 -9.46
N GLN A 140 3.14 7.75 -9.72
CA GLN A 140 1.86 8.27 -9.26
C GLN A 140 1.70 8.10 -7.74
N THR A 141 2.07 6.94 -7.22
CA THR A 141 2.04 6.70 -5.77
C THR A 141 3.08 7.55 -5.03
N LEU A 142 4.28 7.71 -5.59
CA LEU A 142 5.30 8.60 -5.02
C LEU A 142 4.83 10.05 -4.94
N ALA A 143 4.21 10.58 -6.00
CA ALA A 143 3.65 11.94 -5.99
C ALA A 143 2.58 12.14 -4.91
N ARG A 144 1.73 11.13 -4.68
CA ARG A 144 0.74 11.14 -3.59
C ARG A 144 1.38 11.14 -2.21
N ILE A 145 2.44 10.35 -2.01
CA ILE A 145 3.22 10.33 -0.75
C ILE A 145 3.80 11.73 -0.51
N ASP A 146 4.43 12.34 -1.52
CA ASP A 146 5.05 13.65 -1.41
C ASP A 146 4.03 14.75 -1.11
N GLU A 147 2.88 14.76 -1.81
CA GLU A 147 1.79 15.70 -1.55
C GLU A 147 1.27 15.59 -0.11
N MET A 148 1.03 14.37 0.34
CA MET A 148 0.55 14.09 1.69
C MET A 148 1.56 14.54 2.75
N GLU A 149 2.84 14.28 2.54
CA GLU A 149 3.92 14.65 3.46
C GLU A 149 4.12 16.16 3.55
N ASN A 150 4.08 16.85 2.41
CA ASN A 150 4.15 18.31 2.34
C ASN A 150 2.96 18.98 3.04
N ASN A 151 1.79 18.33 3.06
CA ASN A 151 0.63 18.81 3.79
C ASN A 151 0.70 18.52 5.30
N ILE A 152 1.18 17.34 5.72
CA ILE A 152 1.14 16.89 7.12
C ILE A 152 2.32 17.43 7.93
N ARG A 153 3.56 17.37 7.42
CA ARG A 153 4.75 17.76 8.20
C ARG A 153 4.65 19.18 8.75
N PRO A 154 4.27 20.21 7.97
CA PRO A 154 4.16 21.56 8.49
C PRO A 154 3.09 21.68 9.59
N LYS A 155 1.94 21.00 9.44
CA LYS A 155 0.87 20.98 10.46
C LYS A 155 1.33 20.31 11.74
N TYR A 156 2.06 19.20 11.63
CA TYR A 156 2.56 18.45 12.78
C TYR A 156 3.60 19.24 13.56
N ASN A 157 4.56 19.85 12.85
CA ASN A 157 5.55 20.73 13.45
C ASN A 157 4.91 21.98 14.06
N GLY A 158 3.96 22.60 13.37
CA GLY A 158 3.22 23.76 13.86
C GLY A 158 2.39 23.45 15.12
N MET A 159 1.82 22.25 15.23
CA MET A 159 1.17 21.76 16.44
C MET A 159 2.18 21.72 17.61
N ILE A 160 3.32 21.04 17.44
CA ILE A 160 4.34 20.91 18.49
C ILE A 160 4.81 22.30 18.93
N GLU A 161 5.19 23.14 17.97
CA GLU A 161 5.69 24.48 18.26
C GLU A 161 4.65 25.32 19.01
N SER A 162 3.39 25.25 18.61
CA SER A 162 2.31 26.01 19.26
C SER A 162 2.09 25.56 20.70
N VAL A 163 2.10 24.26 20.96
CA VAL A 163 1.96 23.69 22.31
C VAL A 163 3.13 24.09 23.19
N GLU A 164 4.37 23.95 22.71
CA GLU A 164 5.57 24.26 23.48
C GLU A 164 5.71 25.75 23.74
N ARG A 165 5.46 26.60 22.74
CA ARG A 165 5.47 28.06 22.88
C ARG A 165 4.42 28.52 23.88
N PHE A 166 3.21 27.98 23.81
CA PHE A 166 2.15 28.31 24.76
C PHE A 166 2.53 27.92 26.18
N HIS A 167 3.02 26.69 26.37
CA HIS A 167 3.50 26.22 27.67
C HIS A 167 4.63 27.11 28.21
N ASN A 168 5.67 27.38 27.42
CA ASN A 168 6.81 28.18 27.86
C ASN A 168 6.44 29.61 28.29
N THR A 169 5.43 30.20 27.64
CA THR A 169 4.94 31.54 27.96
C THR A 169 4.13 31.55 29.27
N HIS A 170 3.42 30.47 29.57
CA HIS A 170 2.43 30.43 30.67
C HIS A 170 2.79 29.47 31.82
N LYS A 171 3.91 28.74 31.75
CA LYS A 171 4.31 27.70 32.72
C LYS A 171 4.40 28.17 34.17
N ASN A 172 4.68 29.46 34.37
CA ASN A 172 4.81 30.06 35.71
C ASN A 172 3.46 30.48 36.32
N LEU A 173 2.36 30.35 35.57
CA LEU A 173 1.02 30.64 36.07
C LEU A 173 0.57 29.59 37.08
N SER A 174 -0.34 29.98 37.97
CA SER A 174 -1.08 29.01 38.77
C SER A 174 -1.87 28.07 37.85
N LYS A 175 -2.10 26.82 38.28
CA LYS A 175 -2.83 25.83 37.48
C LYS A 175 -4.19 26.35 36.98
N LYS A 176 -4.88 27.12 37.83
CA LYS A 176 -6.17 27.72 37.51
C LYS A 176 -6.03 28.77 36.40
N ASP A 177 -5.03 29.63 36.48
CA ASP A 177 -4.79 30.69 35.50
C ASP A 177 -4.24 30.12 34.17
N PHE A 178 -3.45 29.04 34.24
CA PHE A 178 -2.99 28.30 33.07
C PHE A 178 -4.17 27.66 32.29
N ILE A 179 -5.10 26.99 32.98
CA ILE A 179 -6.30 26.45 32.33
C ILE A 179 -7.14 27.58 31.73
N ARG A 180 -7.27 28.71 32.45
CA ARG A 180 -8.00 29.88 31.96
C ARG A 180 -7.37 30.45 30.68
N SER A 181 -6.05 30.55 30.59
CA SER A 181 -5.39 31.05 29.39
C SER A 181 -5.63 30.14 28.18
N ILE A 182 -5.70 28.81 28.38
CA ILE A 182 -6.08 27.86 27.31
C ILE A 182 -7.53 28.09 26.89
N GLN A 183 -8.46 28.22 27.84
CA GLN A 183 -9.88 28.42 27.51
C GLN A 183 -10.16 29.73 26.77
N MET A 184 -9.33 30.75 26.98
CA MET A 184 -9.42 32.05 26.27
C MET A 184 -8.81 32.00 24.87
N ASN A 185 -8.11 30.93 24.50
CA ASN A 185 -7.49 30.75 23.19
C ASN A 185 -8.12 29.52 22.50
N GLU A 186 -9.05 29.77 21.57
CA GLU A 186 -9.80 28.72 20.87
C GLU A 186 -8.89 27.68 20.21
N ASP A 187 -7.81 28.12 19.56
CA ASP A 187 -6.88 27.24 18.84
C ASP A 187 -6.13 26.27 19.78
N MET A 188 -5.96 26.65 21.05
CA MET A 188 -5.22 25.86 22.03
C MET A 188 -6.09 24.84 22.77
N LYS A 189 -7.43 24.97 22.68
CA LYS A 189 -8.35 24.08 23.41
C LYS A 189 -8.19 22.62 23.02
N ILE A 190 -7.98 22.34 21.73
CA ILE A 190 -7.76 20.98 21.24
C ILE A 190 -6.50 20.35 21.85
N TYR A 191 -5.48 21.16 22.17
CA TYR A 191 -4.22 20.73 22.76
C TYR A 191 -4.22 20.67 24.29
N LEU A 192 -5.37 20.90 24.94
CA LEU A 192 -5.48 20.84 26.41
C LEU A 192 -4.84 19.56 27.02
N PRO A 193 -5.03 18.35 26.47
CA PRO A 193 -4.38 17.15 27.04
C PRO A 193 -2.85 17.22 27.03
N LEU A 194 -2.25 17.76 25.95
CA LEU A 194 -0.80 17.90 25.80
C LEU A 194 -0.25 19.00 26.72
N LEU A 195 -0.95 20.13 26.80
CA LEU A 195 -0.56 21.26 27.64
C LEU A 195 -0.60 20.91 29.14
N MET A 196 -1.58 20.11 29.56
CA MET A 196 -1.68 19.67 30.96
C MET A 196 -0.57 18.71 31.38
N ARG A 197 -0.11 17.84 30.47
CA ARG A 197 1.05 16.97 30.71
C ARG A 197 2.33 17.78 30.86
N LEU A 198 2.59 18.72 29.95
CA LEU A 198 3.75 19.62 30.07
C LEU A 198 3.73 20.43 31.36
N TYR A 199 2.56 20.95 31.75
CA TYR A 199 2.40 21.67 33.01
C TYR A 199 2.72 20.80 34.24
N ALA A 200 2.42 19.51 34.18
CA ALA A 200 2.77 18.53 35.20
C ALA A 200 4.26 18.11 35.17
N GLY A 201 5.03 18.56 34.17
CA GLY A 201 6.42 18.16 33.95
C GLY A 201 6.57 16.79 33.28
N GLU A 202 5.52 16.28 32.64
CA GLU A 202 5.52 15.01 31.93
C GLU A 202 5.89 15.16 30.45
N GLU A 203 6.45 14.11 29.86
CA GLU A 203 6.68 14.04 28.42
C GLU A 203 5.37 13.87 27.64
N ASN A 204 5.33 14.45 26.44
CA ASN A 204 4.19 14.37 25.53
C ASN A 204 4.35 13.26 24.50
N ASP A 205 3.25 12.54 24.26
CA ASP A 205 3.09 11.68 23.10
C ASP A 205 2.40 12.46 21.96
N TYR A 206 3.18 13.28 21.26
CA TYR A 206 2.67 14.06 20.12
C TYR A 206 2.19 13.18 18.96
N LYS A 207 2.86 12.04 18.74
CA LYS A 207 2.50 11.09 17.67
C LYS A 207 1.14 10.46 17.95
N GLY A 208 0.95 9.89 19.15
CA GLY A 208 -0.32 9.29 19.57
C GLY A 208 -1.46 10.31 19.60
N PHE A 209 -1.19 11.55 20.03
CA PHE A 209 -2.18 12.62 19.95
C PHE A 209 -2.56 12.95 18.50
N GLY A 210 -1.58 13.12 17.60
CA GLY A 210 -1.82 13.41 16.19
C GLY A 210 -2.62 12.29 15.52
N MET A 211 -2.30 11.03 15.83
CA MET A 211 -3.01 9.85 15.32
C MET A 211 -4.49 9.82 15.72
N LYS A 212 -4.79 10.15 16.98
CA LYS A 212 -6.16 10.18 17.53
C LYS A 212 -6.98 11.35 17.00
N ASN A 213 -6.34 12.48 16.70
CA ASN A 213 -6.99 13.72 16.27
C ASN A 213 -6.71 14.03 14.79
N SER A 214 -6.51 13.01 13.95
CA SER A 214 -6.13 13.18 12.54
C SER A 214 -7.14 14.01 11.74
N LYS A 215 -8.42 13.88 12.08
CA LYS A 215 -9.50 14.64 11.44
C LYS A 215 -9.44 16.11 11.81
N ASP A 216 -9.44 16.43 13.09
CA ASP A 216 -9.62 17.79 13.58
C ASP A 216 -8.35 18.64 13.42
N VAL A 217 -7.17 18.02 13.44
CA VAL A 217 -5.88 18.73 13.28
C VAL A 217 -5.37 18.67 11.84
N PHE A 218 -5.57 17.56 11.12
CA PHE A 218 -4.95 17.34 9.81
C PHE A 218 -5.94 17.23 8.65
N GLY A 219 -7.25 17.12 8.91
CA GLY A 219 -8.27 16.92 7.89
C GLY A 219 -8.28 15.50 7.31
N ILE A 220 -7.68 14.52 8.01
CA ILE A 220 -7.60 13.13 7.55
C ILE A 220 -8.72 12.30 8.16
N TYR A 221 -9.65 11.88 7.31
CA TYR A 221 -10.78 11.02 7.64
C TYR A 221 -10.37 9.54 7.52
N GLY A 222 -10.96 8.67 8.35
CA GLY A 222 -10.76 7.22 8.22
C GLY A 222 -11.36 6.68 6.92
N ASP A 223 -10.99 5.45 6.55
CA ASP A 223 -11.30 4.80 5.25
C ASP A 223 -12.81 4.55 4.98
N GLY A 224 -13.73 5.12 5.76
CA GLY A 224 -15.17 4.93 5.66
C GLY A 224 -15.98 6.11 5.13
N ASN A 225 -15.37 7.19 4.63
CA ASN A 225 -16.15 8.30 4.05
C ASN A 225 -15.35 9.08 3.01
N GLN A 226 -15.27 8.57 1.79
CA GLN A 226 -15.03 9.44 0.64
C GLN A 226 -16.28 10.29 0.45
N LEU A 227 -16.18 11.58 0.80
CA LEU A 227 -17.13 12.58 0.30
C LEU A 227 -17.01 12.57 -1.22
N THR A 228 -18.05 12.06 -1.87
CA THR A 228 -18.33 12.30 -3.27
C THR A 228 -18.30 13.81 -3.51
N THR A 229 -17.28 14.28 -4.23
CA THR A 229 -17.39 15.57 -4.92
C THR A 229 -18.47 15.39 -5.97
N VAL A 230 -19.68 15.83 -5.63
CA VAL A 230 -20.74 16.02 -6.61
C VAL A 230 -20.28 17.20 -7.47
N ASP A 231 -19.82 16.90 -8.68
CA ASP A 231 -19.81 17.84 -9.78
C ASP A 231 -21.23 18.41 -9.90
N GLN A 232 -21.39 19.68 -9.54
CA GLN A 232 -22.51 20.49 -10.00
C GLN A 232 -22.00 21.36 -11.14
N ASP A 233 -22.04 20.79 -12.34
CA ASP A 233 -22.23 21.56 -13.56
C ASP A 233 -23.67 21.35 -14.06
N ALA A 234 -24.18 22.40 -14.70
CA ALA A 234 -25.40 22.49 -15.51
C ALA A 234 -26.73 22.83 -14.78
N SER A 235 -26.99 24.14 -14.67
CA SER A 235 -28.20 24.77 -15.25
C SER A 235 -27.92 26.23 -15.59
#